data_AF-A0AA95KHP2-F1
#
_entry.id   AF-A0AA95KHP2-F1
#
_cell.length_a   1.000
_cell.length_b   1.000
_cell.length_c   1.000
_cell.angle_alpha   90.00
_cell.angle_beta   90.00
_cell.angle_gamma   90.00
#
_symmetry.space_group_name_H-M   'P 1'
#
loop_
_entity.id
_entity.type
_entity.pdbx_description
1 polymer ?
#
loop_
_entity_poly.entity_id
_entity_poly.type
_entity_poly.pdbx_seq_one_letter_code
_entity_poly.pdbx_strand_id
1 'polypeptide(L)'
;MSGLVFYYHNPEQAHPAFTVLKSAIQMNGEHRLTYEFNEFVVDAYVLADSPTSRIIAIDFDNTITADVDFYLDLIDAYRVAGWEPVVCTLRDDMDENLEEIHAKLHDSGIRIYTTDGKKKRAYMLHEGISVGLWIDDYFPAITLCGGSFLLKNGIDY
;
A
#
# COMPACT_ATOMS: atom_id res chain seq x y z
N MET A 1 16.94 12.13 2.55
CA MET A 1 15.75 12.17 3.42
C MET A 1 15.97 11.17 4.54
N SER A 2 15.24 11.23 5.65
CA SER A 2 15.20 10.09 6.58
C SER A 2 14.41 8.96 5.92
N GLY A 3 14.88 7.71 6.00
CA GLY A 3 14.17 6.59 5.39
C GLY A 3 12.81 6.35 6.04
N LEU A 4 11.87 5.82 5.24
CA LEU A 4 10.51 5.50 5.66
C LEU A 4 10.46 4.33 6.65
N VAL A 5 9.48 4.37 7.54
CA VAL A 5 9.19 3.33 8.53
C VAL A 5 7.89 2.61 8.16
N PHE A 6 8.02 1.34 7.80
CA PHE A 6 6.90 0.49 7.39
C PHE A 6 6.42 -0.36 8.56
N TYR A 7 5.13 -0.31 8.88
CA TYR A 7 4.50 -1.16 9.89
C TYR A 7 3.93 -2.44 9.27
N TYR A 8 4.19 -3.58 9.90
CA TYR A 8 3.52 -4.85 9.61
C TYR A 8 3.33 -5.65 10.90
N HIS A 9 2.11 -6.11 11.22
CA HIS A 9 1.85 -6.67 12.56
C HIS A 9 2.53 -8.02 12.85
N ASN A 10 2.47 -8.98 11.92
CA ASN A 10 2.80 -10.37 12.22
C ASN A 10 3.74 -10.99 11.18
N PRO A 11 5.06 -10.83 11.32
CA PRO A 11 6.03 -11.33 10.35
C PRO A 11 6.10 -12.86 10.28
N GLU A 12 5.67 -13.58 11.31
CA GLU A 12 5.70 -15.05 11.34
C GLU A 12 4.60 -15.67 10.47
N GLN A 13 3.49 -14.95 10.30
CA GLN A 13 2.36 -15.32 9.43
C GLN A 13 2.22 -14.31 8.29
N ALA A 14 3.37 -13.93 7.72
CA ALA A 14 3.40 -12.91 6.69
C ALA A 14 2.61 -13.32 5.44
N HIS A 15 1.79 -12.39 4.92
CA HIS A 15 1.27 -12.51 3.57
C HIS A 15 2.46 -12.67 2.61
N PRO A 16 2.43 -13.59 1.62
CA PRO A 16 3.61 -13.85 0.81
C PRO A 16 4.16 -12.60 0.10
N ALA A 17 3.28 -11.66 -0.29
CA ALA A 17 3.69 -10.39 -0.88
C ALA A 17 4.53 -9.49 0.06
N PHE A 18 4.39 -9.62 1.38
CA PHE A 18 5.20 -8.87 2.33
C PHE A 18 6.70 -9.21 2.19
N THR A 19 7.03 -10.44 1.78
CA THR A 19 8.44 -10.83 1.58
C THR A 19 9.14 -9.99 0.52
N VAL A 20 8.42 -9.57 -0.53
CA VAL A 20 8.96 -8.70 -1.58
C VAL A 20 9.29 -7.32 -1.01
N LEU A 21 8.35 -6.70 -0.27
CA LEU A 21 8.58 -5.43 0.41
C LEU A 21 9.76 -5.51 1.38
N LYS A 22 9.81 -6.57 2.20
CA LYS A 22 10.90 -6.77 3.15
C LYS A 22 12.26 -6.84 2.45
N SER A 23 12.35 -7.56 1.34
CA SER A 23 13.58 -7.62 0.55
C SER A 23 13.93 -6.27 -0.08
N ALA A 24 12.96 -5.53 -0.60
CA ALA A 24 13.18 -4.20 -1.16
C ALA A 24 13.71 -3.21 -0.10
N ILE A 25 13.11 -3.20 1.09
CA ILE A 25 13.57 -2.38 2.22
C ILE A 25 15.02 -2.74 2.60
N GLN A 26 15.34 -4.04 2.68
CA GLN A 26 16.69 -4.51 3.00
C GLN A 26 17.73 -4.12 1.95
N MET A 27 17.36 -4.13 0.66
CA MET A 27 18.23 -3.75 -0.44
C MET A 27 18.46 -2.24 -0.52
N ASN A 28 17.42 -1.44 -0.25
CA ASN A 28 17.52 0.02 -0.20
C ASN A 28 18.45 0.49 0.93
N GLY A 29 18.33 -0.08 2.13
CA GLY A 29 19.24 0.17 3.25
C GLY A 29 18.98 1.47 4.04
N GLU A 30 18.08 2.33 3.60
CA GLU A 30 17.67 3.55 4.33
C GLU A 30 16.35 3.34 5.08
N HIS A 31 15.40 2.64 4.45
CA HIS A 31 14.10 2.34 5.04
C HIS A 31 14.17 1.24 6.10
N ARG A 32 13.16 1.16 6.96
CA ARG A 32 13.10 0.13 8.01
C ARG A 32 11.69 -0.39 8.26
N LEU A 33 11.65 -1.58 8.86
CA LEU A 33 10.42 -2.20 9.34
C LEU A 33 10.24 -1.95 10.84
N THR A 34 8.98 -1.80 11.25
CA THR A 34 8.53 -1.95 12.63
C THR A 34 7.39 -2.96 12.68
N TYR A 35 7.35 -3.73 13.76
CA TYR A 35 6.26 -4.68 14.04
C TYR A 35 5.37 -4.22 15.22
N GLU A 36 5.79 -3.13 15.87
CA GLU A 36 5.04 -2.46 16.91
C GLU A 36 4.27 -1.30 16.29
N PHE A 37 2.97 -1.25 16.57
CA PHE A 37 2.13 -0.17 16.10
C PHE A 37 2.45 1.10 16.89
N ASN A 38 2.80 2.17 16.17
CA ASN A 38 2.99 3.51 16.73
C ASN A 38 2.72 4.56 15.65
N GLU A 39 1.56 5.21 15.73
CA GLU A 39 1.12 6.17 14.71
C GLU A 39 2.05 7.38 14.53
N PHE A 40 2.90 7.69 15.52
CA PHE A 40 3.82 8.83 15.46
C PHE A 40 5.16 8.49 14.82
N VAL A 41 5.40 7.20 14.52
CA VAL A 41 6.68 6.70 14.00
C VAL A 41 6.51 6.03 12.64
N VAL A 42 5.32 5.54 12.32
CA VAL A 42 5.02 4.81 11.09
C VAL A 42 4.70 5.79 9.97
N ASP A 43 5.42 5.66 8.85
CA ASP A 43 5.16 6.42 7.63
C ASP A 43 4.24 5.65 6.67
N ALA A 44 4.28 4.31 6.68
CA ALA A 44 3.43 3.48 5.83
C ALA A 44 2.94 2.22 6.56
N TYR A 45 1.63 2.01 6.53
CA TYR A 45 0.96 0.84 7.08
C TYR A 45 0.83 -0.24 6.02
N VAL A 46 1.38 -1.43 6.31
CA VAL A 46 1.30 -2.59 5.44
C VAL A 46 0.30 -3.57 6.03
N LEU A 47 -0.89 -3.66 5.44
CA LEU A 47 -2.02 -4.41 6.02
C LEU A 47 -2.40 -5.59 5.13
N ALA A 48 -2.36 -6.79 5.68
CA ALA A 48 -2.79 -8.00 4.99
C ALA A 48 -4.33 -8.09 4.97
N ASP A 49 -4.88 -8.49 3.83
CA ASP A 49 -6.32 -8.65 3.62
C ASP A 49 -6.63 -10.05 3.07
N SER A 50 -6.84 -10.20 1.76
CA SER A 50 -7.16 -11.50 1.16
C SER A 50 -5.91 -12.37 0.92
N PRO A 51 -5.77 -13.53 1.57
CA PRO A 51 -4.56 -14.36 1.43
C PRO A 51 -4.42 -15.03 0.05
N THR A 52 -5.47 -14.99 -0.78
CA THR A 52 -5.50 -15.59 -2.12
C THR A 52 -5.37 -14.56 -3.23
N SER A 53 -5.49 -13.27 -2.92
CA SER A 53 -5.36 -12.23 -3.93
C SER A 53 -3.90 -11.94 -4.25
N ARG A 54 -3.62 -11.67 -5.52
CA ARG A 54 -2.31 -11.19 -6.00
C ARG A 54 -2.21 -9.67 -6.08
N ILE A 55 -3.28 -8.95 -5.76
CA ILE A 55 -3.33 -7.49 -5.89
C ILE A 55 -2.68 -6.83 -4.67
N ILE A 56 -1.76 -5.91 -4.94
CA ILE A 56 -1.11 -5.06 -3.95
C ILE A 56 -1.59 -3.63 -4.20
N ALA A 57 -2.43 -3.11 -3.31
CA ALA A 57 -2.93 -1.74 -3.43
C ALA A 57 -2.00 -0.78 -2.69
N ILE A 58 -1.46 0.19 -3.41
CA ILE A 58 -0.51 1.18 -2.89
C ILE A 58 -1.16 2.57 -2.99
N ASP A 59 -1.17 3.32 -1.89
CA ASP A 59 -1.60 4.71 -1.94
C ASP A 59 -0.62 5.60 -2.71
N PHE A 60 -1.11 6.70 -3.24
CA PHE A 60 -0.31 7.65 -3.97
C PHE A 60 0.24 8.76 -3.08
N ASP A 61 -0.64 9.63 -2.57
CA ASP A 61 -0.26 10.82 -1.81
C ASP A 61 0.37 10.43 -0.47
N ASN A 62 1.50 11.04 -0.11
CA ASN A 62 2.32 10.75 1.09
C ASN A 62 2.81 9.29 1.24
N THR A 63 2.42 8.39 0.34
CA THR A 63 2.94 7.03 0.23
C THR A 63 3.93 6.96 -0.94
N ILE A 64 3.48 6.79 -2.18
CA ILE A 64 4.37 6.82 -3.37
C ILE A 64 5.11 8.15 -3.46
N THR A 65 4.42 9.28 -3.22
CA THR A 65 5.06 10.60 -3.35
C THR A 65 6.10 10.89 -2.27
N ALA A 66 6.15 10.11 -1.18
CA ALA A 66 7.15 10.29 -0.12
C ALA A 66 8.53 9.75 -0.53
N ASP A 67 8.59 8.72 -1.36
CA ASP A 67 9.84 8.22 -1.96
C ASP A 67 9.58 7.52 -3.31
N VAL A 68 9.45 8.31 -4.36
CA VAL A 68 9.03 7.85 -5.68
C VAL A 68 9.98 6.80 -6.24
N ASP A 69 11.30 7.00 -6.07
CA ASP A 69 12.31 6.10 -6.62
C ASP A 69 12.22 4.72 -5.94
N PHE A 70 12.07 4.68 -4.61
CA PHE A 70 11.86 3.41 -3.90
C PHE A 70 10.58 2.71 -4.35
N TYR A 71 9.47 3.43 -4.49
CA TYR A 71 8.20 2.81 -4.87
C TYR A 71 8.17 2.33 -6.32
N LEU A 72 8.89 3.00 -7.24
CA LEU A 72 9.10 2.52 -8.61
C LEU A 72 9.81 1.15 -8.60
N ASP A 73 10.94 1.06 -7.90
CA ASP A 73 11.71 -0.18 -7.76
C ASP A 73 10.87 -1.29 -7.09
N LEU A 74 10.06 -0.93 -6.09
CA LEU A 74 9.18 -1.85 -5.39
C LEU A 74 8.06 -2.39 -6.29
N ILE A 75 7.42 -1.53 -7.10
CA ILE A 75 6.39 -1.91 -8.07
C ILE A 75 6.97 -2.92 -9.07
N ASP A 76 8.17 -2.68 -9.58
CA ASP A 76 8.83 -3.60 -10.50
C ASP A 76 9.22 -4.91 -9.82
N ALA A 77 9.71 -4.86 -8.58
CA ALA A 77 9.99 -6.07 -7.80
C ALA A 77 8.72 -6.92 -7.59
N TYR A 78 7.57 -6.29 -7.33
CA TYR A 78 6.29 -6.99 -7.22
C TYR A 78 5.91 -7.69 -8.52
N ARG A 79 6.03 -7.00 -9.67
CA ARG A 79 5.72 -7.58 -10.99
C ARG A 79 6.62 -8.75 -11.33
N VAL A 80 7.93 -8.63 -11.10
CA VAL A 80 8.90 -9.72 -11.30
C VAL A 80 8.56 -10.94 -10.45
N ALA A 81 8.06 -10.73 -9.23
CA ALA A 81 7.61 -11.78 -8.33
C ALA A 81 6.19 -12.31 -8.64
N GLY A 82 5.54 -11.86 -9.72
CA GLY A 82 4.22 -12.32 -10.16
C GLY A 82 3.05 -11.74 -9.36
N TRP A 83 3.25 -10.62 -8.67
CA TRP A 83 2.19 -9.85 -8.04
C TRP A 83 1.66 -8.77 -8.97
N GLU A 84 0.49 -8.24 -8.64
CA GLU A 84 -0.20 -7.23 -9.43
C GLU A 84 -0.33 -5.92 -8.62
N PRO A 85 0.70 -5.06 -8.63
CA PRO A 85 0.62 -3.76 -7.97
C PRO A 85 -0.38 -2.86 -8.70
N VAL A 86 -1.18 -2.13 -7.92
CA VAL A 86 -2.15 -1.14 -8.39
C VAL A 86 -2.07 0.09 -7.50
N VAL A 87 -2.38 1.25 -8.05
CA VAL A 87 -2.54 2.48 -7.25
C VAL A 87 -3.98 2.57 -6.77
N CYS A 88 -4.20 2.87 -5.50
CA CYS A 88 -5.53 3.15 -4.95
C CYS A 88 -5.49 4.41 -4.08
N THR A 89 -6.11 5.49 -4.55
CA THR A 89 -6.01 6.83 -3.96
C THR A 89 -7.39 7.41 -3.63
N LEU A 90 -7.44 8.30 -2.65
CA LEU A 90 -8.65 9.07 -2.31
C LEU A 90 -8.96 10.20 -3.31
N ARG A 91 -8.07 10.48 -4.26
CA ARG A 91 -8.31 11.45 -5.34
C ARG A 91 -9.58 11.09 -6.13
N ASP A 92 -10.15 12.10 -6.78
CA ASP A 92 -11.25 11.95 -7.72
C ASP A 92 -10.77 11.37 -9.07
N ASP A 93 -11.70 11.07 -9.97
CA ASP A 93 -11.45 10.46 -11.28
C ASP A 93 -11.18 11.48 -12.40
N MET A 94 -10.83 12.72 -12.06
CA MET A 94 -10.47 13.74 -13.05
C MET A 94 -9.20 13.35 -13.81
N ASP A 95 -9.18 13.58 -15.12
CA ASP A 95 -8.07 13.22 -16.01
C ASP A 95 -6.71 13.75 -15.51
N GLU A 96 -6.68 14.98 -14.96
CA GLU A 96 -5.46 15.59 -14.41
C GLU A 96 -4.82 14.75 -13.29
N ASN A 97 -5.63 14.12 -12.43
CA ASN A 97 -5.13 13.25 -11.36
C ASN A 97 -4.51 11.96 -11.91
N LEU A 98 -5.15 11.36 -12.92
CA LEU A 98 -4.65 10.15 -13.56
C LEU A 98 -3.36 10.41 -14.34
N GLU A 99 -3.31 11.53 -15.08
CA GLU A 99 -2.12 11.97 -15.81
C GLU A 99 -0.94 12.23 -14.88
N GLU A 100 -1.16 12.90 -13.74
CA GLU A 100 -0.12 13.13 -12.74
C GLU A 100 0.46 11.82 -12.20
N ILE A 101 -0.39 10.87 -11.81
CA ILE A 101 0.03 9.58 -11.28
C ILE A 101 0.85 8.81 -12.32
N HIS A 102 0.34 8.70 -13.56
CA HIS A 102 1.05 8.03 -14.64
C HIS A 102 2.39 8.70 -14.98
N ALA A 103 2.42 10.04 -14.99
CA ALA A 103 3.65 10.79 -15.24
C ALA A 103 4.69 10.56 -14.13
N LYS A 104 4.26 10.55 -12.86
CA LYS A 104 5.13 10.30 -11.70
C LYS A 104 5.70 8.89 -11.69
N LEU A 105 4.89 7.92 -12.09
CA LEU A 105 5.28 6.51 -12.13
C LEU A 105 6.02 6.12 -13.42
N HIS A 106 6.09 7.01 -14.41
CA HIS A 106 6.61 6.69 -15.75
C HIS A 106 5.97 5.43 -16.37
N ASP A 107 4.72 5.16 -16.01
CA ASP A 107 4.07 3.88 -16.26
C ASP A 107 2.58 4.08 -16.56
N SER A 108 2.23 3.96 -17.84
CA SER A 108 0.84 4.02 -18.32
C SER A 108 0.07 2.71 -18.18
N GLY A 109 0.74 1.62 -17.79
CA GLY A 109 0.16 0.28 -17.68
C GLY A 109 -0.30 -0.10 -16.27
N ILE A 110 0.14 0.63 -15.23
CA ILE A 110 -0.37 0.41 -13.87
C ILE A 110 -1.84 0.80 -13.76
N ARG A 111 -2.65 -0.06 -13.16
CA ARG A 111 -4.06 0.26 -12.90
C ARG A 111 -4.16 1.23 -11.74
N ILE A 112 -4.98 2.27 -11.92
CA ILE A 112 -5.25 3.30 -10.91
C ILE A 112 -6.72 3.22 -10.55
N TYR A 113 -7.01 3.18 -9.25
CA TYR A 113 -8.35 3.24 -8.69
C TYR A 113 -8.48 4.51 -7.84
N THR A 114 -9.20 5.48 -8.37
CA THR A 114 -9.61 6.71 -7.67
C THR A 114 -10.91 6.43 -6.94
N THR A 115 -10.96 6.72 -5.64
CA THR A 115 -12.14 6.39 -4.82
C THR A 115 -13.07 7.56 -4.59
N ASP A 116 -12.68 8.77 -5.01
CA ASP A 116 -13.45 10.00 -4.78
C ASP A 116 -13.84 10.15 -3.30
N GLY A 117 -12.81 10.10 -2.44
CA GLY A 117 -12.94 10.17 -0.98
C GLY A 117 -13.57 8.96 -0.29
N LYS A 118 -14.05 7.94 -1.02
CA LYS A 118 -14.65 6.73 -0.42
C LYS A 118 -13.57 5.84 0.21
N LYS A 119 -13.96 5.09 1.25
CA LYS A 119 -13.05 4.13 1.91
C LYS A 119 -12.57 3.07 0.92
N LYS A 120 -11.25 2.95 0.77
CA LYS A 120 -10.63 2.20 -0.33
C LYS A 120 -11.01 0.72 -0.34
N ARG A 121 -11.02 0.07 0.83
CA ARG A 121 -11.37 -1.36 0.93
C ARG A 121 -12.81 -1.64 0.53
N ALA A 122 -13.75 -0.79 0.95
CA ALA A 122 -15.16 -0.94 0.60
C ALA A 122 -15.40 -0.66 -0.89
N TYR A 123 -14.75 0.37 -1.43
CA TYR A 123 -14.79 0.73 -2.85
C TYR A 123 -14.24 -0.41 -3.72
N MET A 124 -13.03 -0.88 -3.45
CA MET A 124 -12.39 -1.97 -4.21
C MET A 124 -13.24 -3.24 -4.20
N LEU A 125 -13.84 -3.60 -3.06
CA LEU A 125 -14.73 -4.75 -2.98
C LEU A 125 -16.01 -4.56 -3.81
N HIS A 126 -16.56 -3.34 -3.84
CA HIS A 126 -17.73 -3.01 -4.68
C HIS A 126 -17.44 -3.19 -6.17
N GLU A 127 -16.24 -2.80 -6.60
CA GLU A 127 -15.73 -2.99 -7.96
C GLU A 127 -15.34 -4.46 -8.27
N GLY A 128 -15.56 -5.38 -7.32
CA GLY A 128 -15.22 -6.81 -7.48
C GLY A 128 -13.73 -7.11 -7.33
N ILE A 129 -12.96 -6.19 -6.77
CA ILE A 129 -11.51 -6.29 -6.62
C ILE A 129 -11.17 -6.72 -5.20
N SER A 130 -10.64 -7.92 -5.07
CA SER A 130 -10.09 -8.41 -3.81
C SER A 130 -8.62 -7.98 -3.71
N VAL A 131 -8.27 -7.19 -2.69
CA VAL A 131 -6.87 -6.82 -2.40
C VAL A 131 -6.24 -7.83 -1.45
N GLY A 132 -4.97 -8.18 -1.68
CA GLY A 132 -4.22 -9.09 -0.81
C GLY A 132 -3.38 -8.36 0.24
N LEU A 133 -2.75 -7.26 -0.16
CA LEU A 133 -1.92 -6.42 0.71
C LEU A 133 -2.17 -4.94 0.40
N TRP A 134 -2.33 -4.14 1.43
CA TRP A 134 -2.42 -2.69 1.35
C TRP A 134 -1.11 -2.05 1.79
N ILE A 135 -0.68 -0.96 1.16
CA ILE A 135 0.41 -0.09 1.58
C ILE A 135 -0.10 1.34 1.51
N ASP A 136 -0.21 2.01 2.66
CA ASP A 136 -0.91 3.30 2.77
C ASP A 136 -0.38 4.04 4.01
N ASP A 137 -0.12 5.34 3.91
CA ASP A 137 0.32 6.18 5.05
C ASP A 137 -0.83 6.48 6.02
N TYR A 138 -2.07 6.26 5.61
CA TYR A 138 -3.25 6.58 6.38
C TYR A 138 -4.24 5.41 6.39
N PHE A 139 -4.02 4.43 7.28
CA PHE A 139 -4.92 3.26 7.42
C PHE A 139 -6.42 3.60 7.57
N PRO A 140 -6.86 4.74 8.15
CA PRO A 140 -8.28 5.10 8.15
C PRO A 140 -8.83 5.38 6.75
N ALA A 141 -8.02 5.68 5.72
CA ALA A 141 -8.47 5.73 4.32
C ALA A 141 -8.91 4.36 3.80
N ILE A 142 -8.28 3.28 4.28
CA ILE A 142 -8.57 1.91 3.84
C ILE A 142 -9.93 1.46 4.35
N THR A 143 -10.20 1.61 5.65
CA THR A 143 -11.45 1.13 6.28
C THR A 143 -11.84 1.97 7.51
N LEU A 144 -13.02 1.71 8.07
CA LEU A 144 -13.45 2.27 9.35
C LEU A 144 -12.62 1.72 10.53
N CYS A 145 -12.34 2.58 11.51
CA CYS A 145 -11.79 2.19 12.82
C CYS A 145 -12.73 1.22 13.56
N GLY A 146 -12.19 0.41 14.46
CA GLY A 146 -12.91 -0.61 15.21
C GLY A 146 -13.29 -1.85 14.39
N GLY A 147 -12.95 -1.88 13.10
CA GLY A 147 -13.24 -3.00 12.22
C GLY A 147 -12.35 -4.22 12.50
N SER A 148 -12.90 -5.43 12.36
CA SER A 148 -12.14 -6.68 12.51
C SER A 148 -10.92 -6.79 11.59
N PHE A 149 -10.90 -6.02 10.49
CA PHE A 149 -9.76 -5.93 9.58
C PHE A 149 -8.53 -5.29 10.26
N LEU A 150 -8.72 -4.18 10.99
CA LEU A 150 -7.63 -3.48 11.68
C LEU A 150 -7.11 -4.30 12.85
N LEU A 151 -8.02 -4.91 13.63
CA LEU A 151 -7.65 -5.80 14.73
C LEU A 151 -6.80 -6.99 14.27
N LYS A 152 -7.13 -7.61 13.13
CA LYS A 152 -6.31 -8.68 12.54
C LYS A 152 -4.92 -8.20 12.12
N ASN A 153 -4.79 -6.92 11.82
CA ASN A 153 -3.53 -6.26 11.51
C ASN A 153 -2.94 -5.52 12.73
N GLY A 154 -3.33 -5.87 13.96
CA GLY A 154 -2.70 -5.37 15.18
C GLY A 154 -2.98 -3.89 15.50
N ILE A 155 -4.00 -3.29 14.89
CA ILE A 155 -4.41 -1.91 15.11
C ILE A 155 -5.73 -1.92 15.90
N ASP A 156 -5.69 -1.41 17.13
CA ASP A 156 -6.83 -1.31 18.04
C ASP A 156 -7.18 0.18 18.24
N TYR A 157 -8.11 0.69 17.41
CA TYR A 157 -8.65 2.06 17.38
C TYR A 157 -10.17 2.02 17.29
#